data_AF-A0A0A2F6U1-F1
#
_entry.id   AF-A0A0A2F6U1-F1
#
_cell.length_a   1.000
_cell.length_b   1.000
_cell.length_c   1.000
_cell.angle_alpha   90.00
_cell.angle_beta   90.00
_cell.angle_gamma   90.00
#
_symmetry.space_group_name_H-M   'P 1'
#
loop_
_entity.id
_entity.type
_entity.pdbx_description
1 polymer ?
#
loop_
_entity_poly.entity_id
_entity_poly.type
_entity_poly.pdbx_seq_one_letter_code
_entity_poly.pdbx_strand_id
1 'polypeptide(L)'
;MATLCWAQGSLPLEPQHCTLTSGSSELYKPLNLVQFSFGEEIEVAPAATAFVYDGDRIVATSSKVSSENYNLRPQGLAIISFDNVKLPKGRKYTLVVPQGVIHSQANPQKRNLELRESFTVPETLKFTETYPNGSIATESMITFFFTTEIKALGTPEATLYKEGKAARRLPVKAVYDWDLGQAQVYFGEDTDFQDGVRYSIVLPKGSVSALQRDDIINEELRMDFVGAYKEPARELRFVWCNLFDMRDFSRLNEIYFVYNEEIIAAPNATLQLYELPDKLIASPRAAVRKEGNNWLLFANFGGIELAPRKGYSIVIPRRSIKAVADGVLAGETSVGVNVGTGMAPIDASPIHYICLGNVLRLSQLPHGAEVTVFTLDGVMAARVQASSSTLEIPLPSGSAFVVSINGKTYKVINQ
;
A
#
# COMPACT_ATOMS: atom_id res chain seq x y z
N MET A 1 75.61 6.54 -2.01
CA MET A 1 74.23 6.16 -2.37
C MET A 1 73.55 5.69 -1.11
N ALA A 2 72.67 6.51 -0.53
CA ALA A 2 71.94 6.15 0.67
C ALA A 2 70.55 5.65 0.27
N THR A 3 70.30 4.38 0.59
CA THR A 3 69.09 3.64 0.32
C THR A 3 67.91 4.25 1.06
N LEU A 4 66.86 4.64 0.33
CA LEU A 4 65.54 4.95 0.88
C LEU A 4 64.99 3.70 1.58
N CYS A 5 64.95 3.73 2.90
CA CYS A 5 64.28 2.71 3.70
C CYS A 5 62.79 3.07 3.76
N TRP A 6 61.97 2.36 2.99
CA TRP A 6 60.52 2.36 3.19
C TRP A 6 60.25 1.68 4.53
N ALA A 7 59.88 2.46 5.55
CA ALA A 7 59.28 1.92 6.75
C ALA A 7 58.04 1.09 6.36
N GLN A 8 57.91 -0.11 6.91
CA GLN A 8 56.79 -1.04 6.68
C GLN A 8 55.46 -0.28 6.66
N GLY A 9 54.91 -0.11 5.45
CA GLY A 9 53.77 0.75 5.19
C GLY A 9 52.52 0.21 5.87
N SER A 10 51.99 0.96 6.84
CA SER A 10 50.61 0.76 7.27
C SER A 10 49.70 0.88 6.04
N LEU A 11 48.83 -0.09 5.83
CA LEU A 11 47.79 -0.02 4.79
C LEU A 11 47.06 1.33 4.88
N PRO A 12 46.71 1.96 3.75
CA PRO A 12 46.01 3.23 3.76
C PRO A 12 44.67 3.12 4.51
N LEU A 13 44.22 4.25 5.05
CA LEU A 13 42.89 4.36 5.64
C LEU A 13 41.86 4.53 4.52
N GLU A 14 41.06 3.49 4.29
CA GLU A 14 40.05 3.49 3.22
C GLU A 14 38.64 3.64 3.78
N PRO A 15 37.80 4.51 3.20
CA PRO A 15 36.41 4.61 3.58
C PRO A 15 35.63 3.39 3.08
N GLN A 16 34.63 2.96 3.85
CA GLN A 16 33.69 1.90 3.49
C GLN A 16 32.48 2.44 2.72
N HIS A 17 32.05 3.66 3.03
CA HIS A 17 30.86 4.28 2.45
C HIS A 17 31.03 5.79 2.30
N CYS A 18 30.34 6.38 1.32
CA CYS A 18 30.20 7.82 1.15
C CYS A 18 28.73 8.20 0.87
N THR A 19 28.19 9.17 1.58
CA THR A 19 26.77 9.58 1.43
C THR A 19 26.44 10.17 0.06
N LEU A 20 27.43 10.62 -0.72
CA LEU A 20 27.19 11.09 -2.08
C LEU A 20 26.98 9.94 -3.07
N THR A 21 27.52 8.76 -2.80
CA THR A 21 27.50 7.61 -3.71
C THR A 21 26.70 6.41 -3.17
N SER A 22 26.25 6.48 -1.92
CA SER A 22 25.24 5.58 -1.35
C SER A 22 23.87 5.83 -1.99
N GLY A 23 23.57 5.14 -3.10
CA GLY A 23 22.28 5.23 -3.79
C GLY A 23 22.44 5.63 -5.26
N SER A 24 21.93 6.81 -5.63
CA SER A 24 21.82 7.24 -7.04
C SER A 24 22.97 8.13 -7.55
N SER A 25 23.96 8.47 -6.73
CA SER A 25 25.01 9.47 -7.07
C SER A 25 24.47 10.83 -7.54
N GLU A 26 23.22 11.13 -7.21
CA GLU A 26 22.51 12.34 -7.62
C GLU A 26 22.16 13.23 -6.43
N LEU A 27 22.41 14.52 -6.58
CA LEU A 27 22.19 15.51 -5.54
C LEU A 27 21.02 16.43 -5.91
N TYR A 28 19.86 16.19 -5.29
CA TYR A 28 18.63 16.98 -5.45
C TYR A 28 18.44 18.07 -4.38
N LYS A 29 19.46 18.30 -3.54
CA LYS A 29 19.48 19.30 -2.47
C LYS A 29 20.71 20.19 -2.56
N PRO A 30 20.73 21.38 -1.94
CA PRO A 30 21.96 22.12 -1.77
C PRO A 30 23.02 21.24 -1.09
N LEU A 31 24.27 21.36 -1.53
CA LEU A 31 25.37 20.63 -0.91
C LEU A 31 25.63 21.22 0.48
N ASN A 32 25.28 20.46 1.51
CA ASN A 32 25.41 20.88 2.90
C ASN A 32 26.36 19.97 3.69
N LEU A 33 26.27 18.66 3.46
CA LEU A 33 27.01 17.69 4.26
C LEU A 33 27.28 16.41 3.46
N VAL A 34 28.51 15.91 3.58
CA VAL A 34 28.95 14.62 3.03
C VAL A 34 29.66 13.85 4.14
N GLN A 35 29.39 12.56 4.27
CA GLN A 35 30.04 11.70 5.25
C GLN A 35 30.81 10.58 4.57
N PHE A 36 32.02 10.32 5.05
CA PHE A 36 32.76 9.10 4.79
C PHE A 36 32.79 8.24 6.05
N SER A 37 32.37 6.99 5.94
CA SER A 37 32.42 6.03 7.06
C SER A 37 33.66 5.17 6.98
N PHE A 38 34.32 4.94 8.10
CA PHE A 38 35.52 4.11 8.23
C PHE A 38 35.28 2.98 9.22
N GLY A 39 35.91 1.82 8.97
CA GLY A 39 35.81 0.63 9.84
C GLY A 39 36.62 0.70 11.13
N GLU A 40 37.10 1.89 11.50
CA GLU A 40 37.86 2.18 12.72
C GLU A 40 37.63 3.64 13.13
N GLU A 41 37.97 3.98 14.37
CA GLU A 41 37.92 5.35 14.87
C GLU A 41 38.97 6.23 14.18
N ILE A 42 38.57 7.47 13.88
CA ILE A 42 39.41 8.42 13.12
C ILE A 42 39.57 9.75 13.85
N GLU A 43 40.61 10.46 13.44
CA GLU A 43 40.82 11.87 13.73
C GLU A 43 41.06 12.64 12.43
N VAL A 44 40.76 13.94 12.46
CA VAL A 44 40.91 14.85 11.31
C VAL A 44 41.99 15.87 11.65
N ALA A 45 42.90 16.10 10.71
CA ALA A 45 43.98 17.06 10.86
C ALA A 45 43.43 18.50 11.08
N PRO A 46 44.12 19.33 11.88
CA PRO A 46 43.75 20.73 12.02
C PRO A 46 43.69 21.43 10.65
N ALA A 47 42.67 22.26 10.44
CA ALA A 47 42.42 22.98 9.20
C ALA A 47 42.26 22.10 7.94
N ALA A 48 41.89 20.83 8.10
CA ALA A 48 41.49 19.99 6.98
C ALA A 48 40.34 20.63 6.18
N THR A 49 40.45 20.56 4.86
CA THR A 49 39.46 21.09 3.92
C THR A 49 39.21 20.07 2.81
N ALA A 50 38.02 20.10 2.23
CA ALA A 50 37.65 19.37 1.03
C ALA A 50 37.16 20.34 -0.04
N PHE A 51 37.26 19.92 -1.30
CA PHE A 51 36.97 20.76 -2.46
C PHE A 51 36.00 20.05 -3.39
N VAL A 52 35.09 20.82 -3.99
CA VAL A 52 34.23 20.33 -5.08
C VAL A 52 34.71 20.94 -6.37
N TYR A 53 34.92 20.08 -7.36
CA TYR A 53 35.40 20.45 -8.69
C TYR A 53 34.30 20.32 -9.75
N ASP A 54 34.26 21.29 -10.67
CA ASP A 54 33.59 21.22 -11.97
C ASP A 54 34.70 21.22 -13.04
N GLY A 55 35.01 20.03 -13.59
CA GLY A 55 36.25 19.82 -14.33
C GLY A 55 37.48 20.10 -13.46
N ASP A 56 38.33 21.04 -13.88
CA ASP A 56 39.54 21.44 -13.14
C ASP A 56 39.32 22.63 -12.18
N ARG A 57 38.10 23.19 -12.15
CA ARG A 57 37.80 24.40 -11.36
C ARG A 57 37.19 24.03 -10.01
N ILE A 58 37.75 24.57 -8.94
CA ILE A 58 37.11 24.53 -7.61
C ILE A 58 35.88 25.44 -7.63
N VAL A 59 34.71 24.86 -7.31
CA VAL A 59 33.41 25.53 -7.25
C VAL A 59 32.83 25.59 -5.84
N ALA A 60 33.34 24.78 -4.90
CA ALA A 60 33.03 24.88 -3.49
C ALA A 60 34.21 24.40 -2.64
N THR A 61 34.33 24.98 -1.44
CA THR A 61 35.27 24.56 -0.40
C THR A 61 34.45 24.25 0.85
N SER A 62 34.78 23.16 1.53
CA SER A 62 34.12 22.80 2.80
C SER A 62 34.34 23.90 3.83
N SER A 63 33.30 24.27 4.58
CA SER A 63 33.43 25.15 5.74
C SER A 63 34.08 24.45 6.92
N LYS A 64 33.95 23.11 7.02
CA LYS A 64 34.57 22.30 8.07
C LYS A 64 34.75 20.84 7.63
N VAL A 65 35.82 20.21 8.11
CA VAL A 65 35.97 18.75 8.16
C VAL A 65 36.14 18.34 9.62
N SER A 66 35.35 17.40 10.11
CA SER A 66 35.43 16.89 11.49
C SER A 66 35.24 15.38 11.55
N SER A 67 35.69 14.76 12.64
CA SER A 67 35.38 13.36 12.95
C SER A 67 34.29 13.24 14.01
N GLU A 68 33.52 12.16 13.91
CA GLU A 68 32.65 11.64 14.96
C GLU A 68 32.88 10.12 15.06
N ASN A 69 33.15 9.60 16.25
CA ASN A 69 33.44 8.19 16.48
C ASN A 69 32.33 7.54 17.33
N TYR A 70 31.95 6.32 16.99
CA TYR A 70 30.91 5.58 17.72
C TYR A 70 31.47 4.85 18.93
N ASN A 71 30.90 5.09 20.11
CA ASN A 71 31.38 4.49 21.36
C ASN A 71 31.14 2.96 21.48
N LEU A 72 30.27 2.37 20.67
CA LEU A 72 29.83 0.98 20.80
C LEU A 72 30.44 0.03 19.76
N ARG A 73 31.06 0.55 18.70
CA ARG A 73 31.73 -0.20 17.64
C ARG A 73 32.87 0.67 17.09
N PRO A 74 34.05 0.12 16.77
CA PRO A 74 35.15 0.89 16.21
C PRO A 74 34.77 1.37 14.79
N GLN A 75 34.10 2.51 14.71
CA GLN A 75 33.68 3.16 13.47
C GLN A 75 33.82 4.66 13.63
N GLY A 76 34.39 5.27 12.60
CA GLY A 76 34.63 6.70 12.52
C GLY A 76 33.93 7.30 11.31
N LEU A 77 33.35 8.47 11.50
CA LEU A 77 32.69 9.26 10.46
C LEU A 77 33.49 10.52 10.22
N ALA A 78 33.99 10.71 8.99
CA ALA A 78 34.49 12.01 8.57
C ALA A 78 33.32 12.81 7.99
N ILE A 79 32.95 13.90 8.64
CA ILE A 79 31.86 14.79 8.26
C ILE A 79 32.46 16.01 7.57
N ILE A 80 32.12 16.19 6.30
CA ILE A 80 32.51 17.32 5.47
C ILE A 80 31.30 18.24 5.34
N SER A 81 31.39 19.42 5.94
CA SER A 81 30.31 20.41 5.95
C SER A 81 30.55 21.49 4.90
N PHE A 82 29.46 21.96 4.30
CA PHE A 82 29.38 23.04 3.33
C PHE A 82 28.23 23.98 3.70
N ASP A 83 28.30 25.24 3.33
CA ASP A 83 27.30 26.23 3.71
C ASP A 83 26.11 26.26 2.71
N ASN A 84 25.40 25.13 2.58
CA ASN A 84 24.24 24.96 1.67
C ASN A 84 24.51 25.43 0.23
N VAL A 85 25.60 24.94 -0.37
CA VAL A 85 26.04 25.38 -1.70
C VAL A 85 25.07 24.90 -2.78
N LYS A 86 24.43 25.84 -3.47
CA LYS A 86 23.56 25.58 -4.62
C LYS A 86 24.38 25.42 -5.91
N LEU A 87 24.88 24.21 -6.14
CA LEU A 87 25.59 23.87 -7.37
C LEU A 87 24.66 23.94 -8.61
N PRO A 88 25.14 24.46 -9.75
CA PRO A 88 24.39 24.41 -11.01
C PRO A 88 23.92 23.00 -11.36
N LYS A 89 22.70 22.91 -11.90
CA LYS A 89 22.13 21.65 -12.36
C LYS A 89 22.62 21.25 -13.75
N GLY A 90 22.37 20.00 -14.13
CA GLY A 90 22.78 19.42 -15.41
C GLY A 90 24.28 19.12 -15.51
N ARG A 91 24.99 19.07 -14.37
CA ARG A 91 26.46 18.95 -14.33
C ARG A 91 26.93 17.85 -13.40
N LYS A 92 28.11 17.32 -13.73
CA LYS A 92 28.86 16.35 -12.92
C LYS A 92 29.94 17.08 -12.15
N TYR A 93 30.08 16.72 -10.88
CA TYR A 93 31.04 17.29 -9.95
C TYR A 93 31.89 16.18 -9.34
N THR A 94 33.06 16.55 -8.83
CA THR A 94 33.92 15.66 -8.04
C THR A 94 34.24 16.28 -6.70
N LEU A 95 33.88 15.59 -5.61
CA LEU A 95 34.37 15.90 -4.27
C LEU A 95 35.78 15.32 -4.12
N VAL A 96 36.71 16.13 -3.65
CA VAL A 96 38.09 15.73 -3.36
C VAL A 96 38.41 16.04 -1.90
N VAL A 97 38.81 15.01 -1.16
CA VAL A 97 39.42 15.14 0.18
C VAL A 97 40.92 14.90 0.02
N PRO A 98 41.78 15.89 0.33
CA PRO A 98 43.22 15.74 0.16
C PRO A 98 43.79 14.55 0.94
N GLN A 99 44.86 13.97 0.42
CA GLN A 99 45.59 12.89 1.08
C GLN A 99 46.09 13.34 2.47
N GLY A 100 46.01 12.44 3.44
CA GLY A 100 46.68 12.62 4.73
C GLY A 100 45.93 13.44 5.78
N VAL A 101 44.74 13.96 5.45
CA VAL A 101 43.95 14.85 6.34
C VAL A 101 43.03 14.09 7.31
N ILE A 102 42.78 12.81 7.06
CA ILE A 102 42.06 11.88 7.94
C ILE A 102 43.01 10.76 8.31
N HIS A 103 43.08 10.41 9.59
CA HIS A 103 43.95 9.34 10.08
C HIS A 103 43.28 8.49 11.15
N SER A 104 43.76 7.26 11.31
CA SER A 104 43.35 6.38 12.39
C SER A 104 43.72 7.00 13.73
N GLN A 105 42.81 6.90 14.70
CA GLN A 105 43.08 7.30 16.08
C GLN A 105 44.08 6.34 16.75
N ALA A 106 43.98 5.04 16.45
CA ALA A 106 44.87 4.01 17.01
C ALA A 106 46.26 4.00 16.34
N ASN A 107 46.35 4.40 15.07
CA ASN A 107 47.62 4.48 14.34
C ASN A 107 47.68 5.72 13.43
N PRO A 108 48.20 6.87 13.92
CA PRO A 108 48.26 8.12 13.15
C PRO A 108 49.12 8.09 11.85
N GLN A 109 49.89 7.02 11.62
CA GLN A 109 50.60 6.81 10.35
C GLN A 109 49.68 6.18 9.28
N LYS A 110 48.60 5.52 9.69
CA LYS A 110 47.54 5.05 8.80
C LYS A 110 46.63 6.21 8.44
N ARG A 111 46.78 6.71 7.21
CA ARG A 111 46.12 7.93 6.71
C ARG A 111 45.34 7.66 5.43
N ASN A 112 44.36 8.51 5.14
CA ASN A 112 43.62 8.43 3.89
C ASN A 112 44.52 8.76 2.69
N LEU A 113 44.33 8.03 1.60
CA LEU A 113 44.71 8.52 0.27
C LEU A 113 43.78 9.67 -0.14
N GLU A 114 44.09 10.35 -1.24
CA GLU A 114 43.17 11.32 -1.82
C GLU A 114 41.84 10.62 -2.14
N LEU A 115 40.75 11.07 -1.51
CA LEU A 115 39.42 10.51 -1.75
C LEU A 115 38.76 11.31 -2.87
N ARG A 116 38.17 10.61 -3.83
CA ARG A 116 37.50 11.21 -5.00
C ARG A 116 36.14 10.58 -5.20
N GLU A 117 35.09 11.39 -5.07
CA GLU A 117 33.70 10.94 -5.25
C GLU A 117 33.02 11.77 -6.33
N SER A 118 32.58 11.10 -7.39
CA SER A 118 31.82 11.72 -8.48
C SER A 118 30.33 11.72 -8.17
N PHE A 119 29.67 12.86 -8.37
CA PHE A 119 28.21 12.99 -8.24
C PHE A 119 27.65 13.95 -9.29
N THR A 120 26.34 13.91 -9.50
CA THR A 120 25.65 14.75 -10.49
C THR A 120 24.59 15.61 -9.80
N VAL A 121 24.41 16.85 -10.24
CA VAL A 121 23.19 17.62 -9.94
C VAL A 121 22.27 17.49 -11.16
N PRO A 122 21.15 16.76 -11.07
CA PRO A 122 20.31 16.48 -12.24
C PRO A 122 19.66 17.75 -12.81
N GLU A 123 19.52 17.82 -14.13
CA GLU A 123 18.85 18.92 -14.83
C GLU A 123 17.35 19.00 -14.49
N THR A 124 16.74 17.83 -14.32
CA THR A 124 15.31 17.62 -14.10
C THR A 124 15.11 16.50 -13.09
N LEU A 125 13.90 16.43 -12.52
CA LEU A 125 13.51 15.29 -11.70
C LEU A 125 13.46 14.01 -12.54
N LYS A 126 13.98 12.91 -11.97
CA LYS A 126 13.83 11.58 -12.55
C LYS A 126 12.55 10.92 -12.05
N PHE A 127 11.81 10.37 -13.01
CA PHE A 127 10.56 9.67 -12.80
C PHE A 127 10.73 8.18 -13.08
N THR A 128 10.02 7.35 -12.32
CA THR A 128 9.94 5.90 -12.51
C THR A 128 8.57 5.53 -13.07
N GLU A 129 8.54 5.01 -14.30
CA GLU A 129 7.32 4.49 -14.90
C GLU A 129 6.75 3.33 -14.09
N THR A 130 5.54 3.52 -13.57
CA THR A 130 4.86 2.51 -12.73
C THR A 130 3.97 1.58 -13.55
N TYR A 131 3.44 2.07 -14.69
CA TYR A 131 2.47 1.35 -15.51
C TYR A 131 2.83 1.41 -17.00
N PRO A 132 3.96 0.85 -17.44
CA PRO A 132 4.28 0.79 -18.86
C PRO A 132 3.23 -0.05 -19.59
N ASN A 133 2.35 0.60 -20.35
CA ASN A 133 1.24 -0.02 -21.11
C ASN A 133 0.30 -0.87 -20.23
N GLY A 134 0.02 -0.41 -19.01
CA GLY A 134 -0.88 -1.10 -18.08
C GLY A 134 -2.34 -1.07 -18.50
N SER A 135 -3.14 -1.94 -17.88
CA SER A 135 -4.60 -1.88 -17.95
C SER A 135 -5.18 -1.59 -16.58
N ILE A 136 -6.14 -0.67 -16.53
CA ILE A 136 -6.74 -0.18 -15.29
C ILE A 136 -8.25 -0.34 -15.42
N ALA A 137 -8.89 -1.04 -14.48
CA ALA A 137 -10.35 -1.16 -14.48
C ALA A 137 -10.96 0.03 -13.73
N THR A 138 -10.71 0.13 -12.44
CA THR A 138 -11.23 1.19 -11.58
C THR A 138 -10.10 1.71 -10.71
N GLU A 139 -10.01 3.04 -10.56
CA GLU A 139 -8.99 3.65 -9.71
C GLU A 139 -9.47 5.02 -9.19
N SER A 140 -9.07 5.38 -7.97
CA SER A 140 -9.35 6.71 -7.38
C SER A 140 -8.16 7.67 -7.44
N MET A 141 -6.96 7.14 -7.69
CA MET A 141 -5.72 7.91 -7.77
C MET A 141 -4.66 7.24 -8.65
N ILE A 142 -3.96 8.02 -9.48
CA ILE A 142 -2.75 7.57 -10.19
C ILE A 142 -1.54 8.40 -9.75
N THR A 143 -0.41 7.73 -9.50
CA THR A 143 0.78 8.35 -8.90
C THR A 143 1.97 8.36 -9.84
N PHE A 144 2.61 9.52 -10.01
CA PHE A 144 3.94 9.64 -10.60
C PHE A 144 5.01 9.53 -9.51
N PHE A 145 5.88 8.52 -9.57
CA PHE A 145 6.94 8.30 -8.58
C PHE A 145 8.27 8.91 -9.01
N PHE A 146 8.94 9.56 -8.07
CA PHE A 146 10.23 10.22 -8.26
C PHE A 146 11.27 9.62 -7.30
N THR A 147 12.52 9.56 -7.75
CA THR A 147 13.65 9.00 -6.98
C THR A 147 14.24 9.98 -5.96
N THR A 148 13.49 11.02 -5.60
CA THR A 148 13.85 12.05 -4.63
C THR A 148 12.59 12.65 -4.05
N GLU A 149 12.67 13.21 -2.85
CA GLU A 149 11.58 13.98 -2.25
C GLU A 149 11.18 15.16 -3.14
N ILE A 150 9.87 15.38 -3.27
CA ILE A 150 9.32 16.46 -4.09
C ILE A 150 8.38 17.36 -3.30
N LYS A 151 8.10 18.53 -3.85
CA LYS A 151 7.00 19.40 -3.44
C LYS A 151 6.26 19.95 -4.64
N ALA A 152 5.01 20.37 -4.41
CA ALA A 152 4.19 20.99 -5.43
C ALA A 152 4.68 22.41 -5.73
N LEU A 153 4.64 22.80 -7.01
CA LEU A 153 4.81 24.18 -7.43
C LEU A 153 3.42 24.77 -7.72
N GLY A 154 2.98 25.69 -6.85
CA GLY A 154 1.64 26.24 -6.92
C GLY A 154 0.55 25.19 -6.63
N THR A 155 -0.49 25.19 -7.45
CA THR A 155 -1.61 24.22 -7.39
C THR A 155 -1.62 23.38 -8.67
N PRO A 156 -0.76 22.35 -8.75
CA PRO A 156 -0.58 21.60 -9.99
C PRO A 156 -1.83 20.80 -10.35
N GLU A 157 -2.08 20.70 -11.65
CA GLU A 157 -3.15 19.88 -12.22
C GLU A 157 -2.59 19.00 -13.34
N ALA A 158 -3.04 17.75 -13.36
CA ALA A 158 -2.81 16.85 -14.48
C ALA A 158 -4.01 16.89 -15.44
N THR A 159 -3.80 16.47 -16.68
CA THR A 159 -4.88 16.35 -17.67
C THR A 159 -5.08 14.88 -18.01
N LEU A 160 -6.30 14.38 -17.82
CA LEU A 160 -6.75 13.08 -18.31
C LEU A 160 -7.21 13.23 -19.76
N TYR A 161 -6.68 12.41 -20.64
CA TYR A 161 -7.10 12.25 -22.02
C TYR A 161 -7.84 10.92 -22.19
N LYS A 162 -8.92 10.93 -22.98
CA LYS A 162 -9.66 9.75 -23.43
C LYS A 162 -9.62 9.74 -24.95
N GLU A 163 -9.07 8.69 -25.56
CA GLU A 163 -8.90 8.58 -27.03
C GLU A 163 -8.20 9.82 -27.62
N GLY A 164 -7.16 10.30 -26.94
CA GLY A 164 -6.37 11.48 -27.35
C GLY A 164 -7.04 12.84 -27.15
N LYS A 165 -8.29 12.90 -26.66
CA LYS A 165 -9.00 14.16 -26.37
C LYS A 165 -8.95 14.47 -24.88
N ALA A 166 -8.64 15.72 -24.53
CA ALA A 166 -8.66 16.18 -23.14
C ALA A 166 -10.07 16.00 -22.57
N ALA A 167 -10.18 15.22 -21.49
CA ALA A 167 -11.44 14.86 -20.86
C ALA A 167 -11.64 15.61 -19.54
N ARG A 168 -10.59 15.69 -18.70
CA ARG A 168 -10.71 16.28 -17.36
C ARG A 168 -9.37 16.85 -16.86
N ARG A 169 -9.44 17.92 -16.07
CA ARG A 169 -8.33 18.45 -15.26
C ARG A 169 -8.45 17.89 -13.84
N LEU A 170 -7.34 17.39 -13.30
CA LEU A 170 -7.32 16.63 -12.06
C LEU A 170 -6.31 17.24 -11.09
N PRO A 171 -6.68 17.48 -9.82
CA PRO A 171 -5.75 18.02 -8.84
C PRO A 171 -4.60 17.05 -8.58
N VAL A 172 -3.41 17.61 -8.38
CA VAL A 172 -2.20 16.85 -8.06
C VAL A 172 -1.72 17.23 -6.66
N LYS A 173 -1.47 16.23 -5.82
CA LYS A 173 -0.81 16.41 -4.52
C LYS A 173 0.60 15.86 -4.59
N ALA A 174 1.57 16.67 -4.22
CA ALA A 174 2.92 16.20 -3.98
C ALA A 174 3.04 15.71 -2.54
N VAL A 175 3.50 14.47 -2.36
CA VAL A 175 3.90 13.90 -1.07
C VAL A 175 5.27 13.24 -1.22
N TYR A 176 5.91 12.93 -0.11
CA TYR A 176 7.19 12.25 -0.10
C TYR A 176 7.29 11.32 1.11
N ASP A 177 8.14 10.30 0.98
CA ASP A 177 8.48 9.36 2.04
C ASP A 177 9.98 9.05 1.95
N TRP A 178 10.72 9.46 2.98
CA TRP A 178 12.18 9.34 3.10
C TRP A 178 12.92 10.03 1.96
N ASP A 179 13.38 9.29 0.95
CA ASP A 179 14.11 9.81 -0.21
C ASP A 179 13.30 9.65 -1.52
N LEU A 180 11.99 9.42 -1.43
CA LEU A 180 11.12 9.18 -2.58
C LEU A 180 9.97 10.19 -2.64
N GLY A 181 9.63 10.61 -3.85
CA GLY A 181 8.57 11.59 -4.12
C GLY A 181 7.41 10.98 -4.88
N GLN A 182 6.21 11.51 -4.66
CA GLN A 182 4.98 11.04 -5.29
C GLN A 182 4.10 12.22 -5.69
N ALA A 183 3.80 12.36 -6.98
CA ALA A 183 2.77 13.28 -7.46
C ALA A 183 1.48 12.49 -7.72
N GLN A 184 0.55 12.59 -6.77
CA GLN A 184 -0.70 11.85 -6.70
C GLN A 184 -1.80 12.62 -7.44
N VAL A 185 -2.29 12.08 -8.55
CA VAL A 185 -3.39 12.62 -9.35
C VAL A 185 -4.70 12.00 -8.86
N TYR A 186 -5.59 12.82 -8.30
CA TYR A 186 -6.85 12.33 -7.73
C TYR A 186 -8.02 12.50 -8.69
N PHE A 187 -8.83 11.46 -8.84
CA PHE A 187 -10.09 11.53 -9.57
C PHE A 187 -11.26 12.05 -8.71
N GLY A 188 -11.10 12.06 -7.39
CA GLY A 188 -12.11 12.52 -6.41
C GLY A 188 -13.07 11.42 -5.95
N GLU A 189 -13.32 10.43 -6.81
CA GLU A 189 -14.06 9.20 -6.55
C GLU A 189 -13.46 8.07 -7.37
N ASP A 190 -13.86 6.83 -7.10
CA ASP A 190 -13.51 5.68 -7.92
C ASP A 190 -13.99 5.93 -9.35
N THR A 191 -13.06 5.90 -10.30
CA THR A 191 -13.33 6.12 -11.71
C THR A 191 -13.19 4.82 -12.49
N ASP A 192 -14.27 4.42 -13.13
CA ASP A 192 -14.31 3.26 -14.02
C ASP A 192 -13.78 3.63 -15.42
N PHE A 193 -12.71 2.96 -15.83
CA PHE A 193 -12.08 3.12 -17.13
C PHE A 193 -12.61 2.06 -18.09
N GLN A 194 -13.47 2.49 -19.00
CA GLN A 194 -14.18 1.64 -19.97
C GLN A 194 -13.26 0.64 -20.69
N ASP A 195 -13.66 -0.64 -20.70
CA ASP A 195 -12.94 -1.72 -21.38
C ASP A 195 -12.55 -1.35 -22.82
N GLY A 196 -11.27 -1.51 -23.14
CA GLY A 196 -10.69 -1.29 -24.47
C GLY A 196 -10.43 0.17 -24.87
N VAL A 197 -10.80 1.15 -24.04
CA VAL A 197 -10.56 2.58 -24.33
C VAL A 197 -9.15 3.00 -23.90
N ARG A 198 -8.47 3.79 -24.73
CA ARG A 198 -7.14 4.33 -24.43
C ARG A 198 -7.24 5.61 -23.62
N TYR A 199 -6.51 5.65 -22.51
CA TYR A 199 -6.41 6.78 -21.62
C TYR A 199 -4.96 7.23 -21.46
N SER A 200 -4.80 8.51 -21.14
CA SER A 200 -3.50 9.07 -20.81
C SER A 200 -3.61 10.10 -19.72
N ILE A 201 -2.69 10.12 -18.78
CA ILE A 201 -2.58 11.20 -17.80
C ILE A 201 -1.29 11.94 -18.06
N VAL A 202 -1.41 13.25 -18.26
CA VAL A 202 -0.27 14.13 -18.50
C VAL A 202 -0.09 15.05 -17.30
N LEU A 203 1.09 14.97 -16.67
CA LEU A 203 1.56 15.91 -15.67
C LEU A 203 2.42 16.97 -16.38
N PRO A 204 1.98 18.23 -16.44
CA PRO A 204 2.73 19.28 -17.11
C PRO A 204 4.13 19.50 -16.53
N LYS A 205 5.07 19.93 -17.37
CA LYS A 205 6.38 20.42 -16.93
C LYS A 205 6.23 21.48 -15.83
N GLY A 206 7.05 21.40 -14.79
CA GLY A 206 7.05 22.39 -13.70
C GLY A 206 5.88 22.28 -12.73
N SER A 207 5.21 21.12 -12.68
CA SER A 207 4.17 20.85 -11.69
C SER A 207 4.75 20.59 -10.30
N VAL A 208 5.93 19.99 -10.24
CA VAL A 208 6.64 19.64 -8.99
C VAL A 208 8.13 19.95 -9.11
N SER A 209 8.77 20.21 -7.97
CA SER A 209 10.22 20.36 -7.84
C SER A 209 10.79 19.40 -6.82
N ALA A 210 12.11 19.20 -6.84
CA ALA A 210 12.79 18.63 -5.68
C ALA A 210 12.47 19.46 -4.43
N LEU A 211 12.34 18.79 -3.28
CA LEU A 211 11.88 19.42 -2.04
C LEU A 211 12.70 20.67 -1.67
N GLN A 212 14.02 20.61 -1.87
CA GLN A 212 14.98 21.65 -1.49
C GLN A 212 15.57 22.42 -2.70
N ARG A 213 15.10 22.15 -3.92
CA ARG A 213 15.62 22.76 -5.17
C ARG A 213 14.50 23.06 -6.16
N ASP A 214 13.96 24.26 -6.08
CA ASP A 214 12.84 24.73 -6.92
C ASP A 214 13.21 24.85 -8.41
N ASP A 215 14.50 24.89 -8.73
CA ASP A 215 15.03 24.92 -10.09
C ASP A 215 15.16 23.53 -10.75
N ILE A 216 15.08 22.45 -9.96
CA ILE A 216 15.07 21.06 -10.46
C ILE A 216 13.62 20.59 -10.46
N ILE A 217 13.00 20.66 -11.63
CA ILE A 217 11.57 20.40 -11.84
C ILE A 217 11.34 19.14 -12.67
N ASN A 218 10.11 18.63 -12.66
CA ASN A 218 9.72 17.59 -13.61
C ASN A 218 9.64 18.16 -15.04
N GLU A 219 10.01 17.34 -16.02
CA GLU A 219 9.58 17.53 -17.41
C GLU A 219 8.10 17.15 -17.55
N GLU A 220 7.51 17.39 -18.73
CA GLU A 220 6.18 16.84 -19.01
C GLU A 220 6.24 15.31 -18.94
N LEU A 221 5.41 14.73 -18.07
CA LEU A 221 5.32 13.28 -17.89
C LEU A 221 3.98 12.80 -18.40
N ARG A 222 3.97 11.61 -19.00
CA ARG A 222 2.78 10.97 -19.54
C ARG A 222 2.72 9.52 -19.09
N MET A 223 1.57 9.09 -18.59
CA MET A 223 1.25 7.69 -18.38
C MET A 223 0.12 7.29 -19.31
N ASP A 224 0.35 6.30 -20.16
CA ASP A 224 -0.63 5.73 -21.06
C ASP A 224 -1.13 4.37 -20.52
N PHE A 225 -2.44 4.14 -20.59
CA PHE A 225 -3.06 2.88 -20.16
C PHE A 225 -4.36 2.60 -20.93
N VAL A 226 -4.83 1.35 -20.85
CA VAL A 226 -6.10 0.93 -21.46
C VAL A 226 -7.12 0.57 -20.38
N GLY A 227 -8.34 1.07 -20.50
CA GLY A 227 -9.42 0.73 -19.59
C GLY A 227 -9.77 -0.77 -19.65
N ALA A 228 -10.10 -1.36 -18.50
CA ALA A 228 -10.50 -2.76 -18.34
C ALA A 228 -11.81 -2.93 -17.56
N TYR A 229 -12.52 -1.83 -17.25
CA TYR A 229 -13.75 -1.92 -16.50
C TYR A 229 -14.84 -2.59 -17.32
N LYS A 230 -15.39 -3.67 -16.74
CA LYS A 230 -16.60 -4.35 -17.20
C LYS A 230 -17.62 -4.25 -16.09
N GLU A 231 -18.79 -3.72 -16.42
CA GLU A 231 -19.90 -3.62 -15.47
C GLU A 231 -20.19 -5.01 -14.88
N PRO A 232 -20.15 -5.15 -13.54
CA PRO A 232 -20.42 -6.44 -12.91
C PRO A 232 -21.82 -6.94 -13.28
N ALA A 233 -21.94 -8.23 -13.57
CA ALA A 233 -23.26 -8.82 -13.77
C ALA A 233 -24.10 -8.61 -12.51
N ARG A 234 -25.31 -8.06 -12.66
CA ARG A 234 -26.23 -7.85 -11.53
C ARG A 234 -26.50 -9.18 -10.82
N GLU A 235 -26.38 -9.16 -9.49
CA GLU A 235 -26.72 -10.30 -8.63
C GLU A 235 -27.95 -9.98 -7.77
N LEU A 236 -28.86 -10.94 -7.66
CA LEU A 236 -29.98 -10.87 -6.74
C LEU A 236 -29.53 -11.33 -5.34
N ARG A 237 -29.40 -10.38 -4.41
CA ARG A 237 -28.92 -10.63 -3.04
C ARG A 237 -30.01 -10.35 -2.01
N PHE A 238 -30.08 -11.19 -0.98
CA PHE A 238 -30.93 -10.92 0.18
C PHE A 238 -30.25 -9.87 1.09
N VAL A 239 -31.04 -9.04 1.77
CA VAL A 239 -30.56 -8.01 2.70
C VAL A 239 -30.60 -8.46 4.15
N TRP A 240 -31.44 -9.47 4.46
CA TRP A 240 -31.56 -10.01 5.80
C TRP A 240 -32.01 -11.48 5.83
N CYS A 241 -31.70 -12.20 6.91
CA CYS A 241 -32.21 -13.54 7.18
C CYS A 241 -32.48 -13.71 8.68
N ASN A 242 -33.60 -14.35 9.04
CA ASN A 242 -33.97 -14.52 10.45
C ASN A 242 -33.02 -15.40 11.26
N LEU A 243 -32.18 -16.21 10.60
CA LEU A 243 -31.11 -16.97 11.26
C LEU A 243 -30.17 -16.09 12.10
N PHE A 244 -30.01 -14.84 11.71
CA PHE A 244 -29.14 -13.91 12.41
C PHE A 244 -29.77 -13.35 13.71
N ASP A 245 -31.10 -13.38 13.84
CA ASP A 245 -31.82 -13.03 15.07
C ASP A 245 -31.99 -14.23 16.03
N MET A 246 -31.75 -15.45 15.53
CA MET A 246 -31.94 -16.66 16.32
C MET A 246 -30.87 -16.79 17.40
N ARG A 247 -31.33 -16.93 18.66
CA ARG A 247 -30.46 -17.16 19.83
C ARG A 247 -30.26 -18.64 20.15
N ASP A 248 -31.14 -19.49 19.64
CA ASP A 248 -31.08 -20.94 19.79
C ASP A 248 -31.22 -21.60 18.41
N PHE A 249 -30.22 -22.38 18.03
CA PHE A 249 -30.18 -23.15 16.79
C PHE A 249 -30.53 -24.63 17.02
N SER A 250 -30.89 -25.04 18.23
CA SER A 250 -31.26 -26.42 18.55
C SER A 250 -32.44 -26.92 17.72
N ARG A 251 -33.29 -26.01 17.24
CA ARG A 251 -34.48 -26.35 16.46
C ARG A 251 -34.75 -25.33 15.34
N LEU A 252 -34.92 -25.82 14.11
CA LEU A 252 -35.26 -24.99 12.95
C LEU A 252 -36.74 -25.12 12.57
N ASN A 253 -37.45 -24.00 12.61
CA ASN A 253 -38.85 -23.88 12.14
C ASN A 253 -38.88 -23.16 10.79
N GLU A 254 -39.57 -22.03 10.70
CA GLU A 254 -39.56 -21.20 9.50
C GLU A 254 -38.25 -20.41 9.40
N ILE A 255 -37.58 -20.56 8.25
CA ILE A 255 -36.43 -19.73 7.87
C ILE A 255 -36.86 -18.86 6.71
N TYR A 256 -36.50 -17.58 6.75
CA TYR A 256 -36.78 -16.64 5.68
C TYR A 256 -35.60 -15.72 5.37
N PHE A 257 -35.54 -15.32 4.09
CA PHE A 257 -34.58 -14.38 3.52
C PHE A 257 -35.33 -13.19 2.96
N VAL A 258 -34.90 -11.99 3.32
CA VAL A 258 -35.55 -10.71 2.99
C VAL A 258 -34.86 -10.10 1.78
N TYR A 259 -35.65 -9.64 0.81
CA TYR A 259 -35.22 -8.92 -0.38
C TYR A 259 -35.94 -7.57 -0.44
N ASN A 260 -35.21 -6.52 -0.83
CA ASN A 260 -35.76 -5.17 -1.01
C ASN A 260 -36.38 -4.96 -2.40
N GLU A 261 -36.41 -6.01 -3.21
CA GLU A 261 -36.99 -6.02 -4.54
C GLU A 261 -37.95 -7.20 -4.70
N GLU A 262 -38.88 -7.08 -5.64
CA GLU A 262 -39.85 -8.13 -5.90
C GLU A 262 -39.19 -9.36 -6.53
N ILE A 263 -39.38 -10.50 -5.86
CA ILE A 263 -38.87 -11.79 -6.29
C ILE A 263 -40.01 -12.77 -6.52
N ILE A 264 -39.81 -13.74 -7.41
CA ILE A 264 -40.70 -14.89 -7.54
C ILE A 264 -39.92 -16.19 -7.44
N ALA A 265 -40.50 -17.16 -6.73
CA ALA A 265 -39.96 -18.52 -6.61
C ALA A 265 -40.19 -19.32 -7.90
N ALA A 266 -39.20 -20.10 -8.28
CA ALA A 266 -39.38 -21.16 -9.28
C ALA A 266 -40.43 -22.18 -8.79
N PRO A 267 -41.15 -22.89 -9.69
CA PRO A 267 -42.20 -23.83 -9.30
C PRO A 267 -41.76 -24.90 -8.28
N ASN A 268 -40.49 -25.29 -8.35
CA ASN A 268 -39.81 -26.27 -7.52
C ASN A 268 -38.75 -25.64 -6.59
N ALA A 269 -38.87 -24.35 -6.25
CA ALA A 269 -37.93 -23.71 -5.34
C ALA A 269 -37.92 -24.39 -3.97
N THR A 270 -36.73 -24.57 -3.40
CA THR A 270 -36.52 -25.17 -2.08
C THR A 270 -35.50 -24.37 -1.29
N LEU A 271 -35.59 -24.39 0.03
CA LEU A 271 -34.44 -24.14 0.90
C LEU A 271 -33.85 -25.48 1.29
N GLN A 272 -32.54 -25.63 1.29
CA GLN A 272 -31.86 -26.89 1.59
C GLN A 272 -31.06 -26.75 2.88
N LEU A 273 -31.28 -27.65 3.84
CA LEU A 273 -30.47 -27.76 5.05
C LEU A 273 -29.45 -28.87 4.85
N TYR A 274 -28.17 -28.52 4.94
CA TYR A 274 -27.05 -29.45 4.94
C TYR A 274 -26.45 -29.56 6.33
N GLU A 275 -26.13 -30.78 6.76
CA GLU A 275 -25.13 -31.05 7.79
C GLU A 275 -23.76 -31.03 7.10
N LEU A 276 -22.83 -30.25 7.64
CA LEU A 276 -21.50 -30.11 7.05
C LEU A 276 -20.73 -31.45 7.13
N PRO A 277 -19.92 -31.78 6.10
CA PRO A 277 -19.65 -30.95 4.93
C PRO A 277 -20.79 -30.89 3.90
N ASP A 278 -21.42 -32.01 3.52
CA ASP A 278 -22.33 -32.03 2.35
C ASP A 278 -23.56 -32.96 2.49
N LYS A 279 -23.98 -33.30 3.71
CA LYS A 279 -25.12 -34.20 3.92
C LYS A 279 -26.44 -33.43 3.92
N LEU A 280 -27.25 -33.57 2.88
CA LEU A 280 -28.60 -32.99 2.85
C LEU A 280 -29.50 -33.63 3.93
N ILE A 281 -30.04 -32.80 4.82
CA ILE A 281 -30.93 -33.18 5.91
C ILE A 281 -32.39 -32.93 5.56
N ALA A 282 -32.68 -31.78 4.96
CA ALA A 282 -34.04 -31.40 4.58
C ALA A 282 -34.04 -30.46 3.38
N SER A 283 -35.12 -30.51 2.59
CA SER A 283 -35.32 -29.63 1.45
C SER A 283 -36.79 -29.20 1.34
N PRO A 284 -37.31 -28.42 2.30
CA PRO A 284 -38.68 -27.93 2.23
C PRO A 284 -38.91 -27.03 1.02
N ARG A 285 -40.13 -27.07 0.48
CA ARG A 285 -40.55 -26.16 -0.59
C ARG A 285 -40.49 -24.73 -0.09
N ALA A 286 -39.83 -23.88 -0.87
CA ALA A 286 -39.75 -22.46 -0.61
C ALA A 286 -40.92 -21.74 -1.30
N ALA A 287 -41.44 -20.71 -0.64
CA ALA A 287 -42.45 -19.83 -1.16
C ALA A 287 -42.01 -18.37 -0.98
N VAL A 288 -42.63 -17.49 -1.75
CA VAL A 288 -42.43 -16.04 -1.60
C VAL A 288 -43.70 -15.43 -1.01
N ARG A 289 -43.53 -14.53 -0.05
CA ARG A 289 -44.61 -13.64 0.42
C ARG A 289 -44.10 -12.21 0.53
N LYS A 290 -45.01 -11.24 0.37
CA LYS A 290 -44.73 -9.82 0.59
C LYS A 290 -45.02 -9.48 2.05
N GLU A 291 -44.11 -8.75 2.69
CA GLU A 291 -44.27 -8.27 4.06
C GLU A 291 -43.81 -6.81 4.14
N GLY A 292 -44.76 -5.89 4.32
CA GLY A 292 -44.51 -4.46 4.20
C GLY A 292 -43.95 -4.10 2.81
N ASN A 293 -42.77 -3.46 2.80
CA ASN A 293 -42.05 -3.08 1.59
C ASN A 293 -41.06 -4.16 1.10
N ASN A 294 -40.96 -5.29 1.81
CA ASN A 294 -39.99 -6.33 1.53
C ASN A 294 -40.64 -7.60 0.98
N TRP A 295 -39.81 -8.44 0.37
CA TRP A 295 -40.19 -9.75 -0.15
C TRP A 295 -39.40 -10.83 0.55
N LEU A 296 -40.11 -11.82 1.09
CA LEU A 296 -39.52 -12.90 1.86
C LEU A 296 -39.56 -14.19 1.06
N LEU A 297 -38.38 -14.79 0.82
CA LEU A 297 -38.27 -16.20 0.47
C LEU A 297 -38.25 -17.00 1.76
N PHE A 298 -39.24 -17.85 1.99
CA PHE A 298 -39.33 -18.62 3.24
C PHE A 298 -39.61 -20.09 2.99
N ALA A 299 -39.16 -20.94 3.92
CA ALA A 299 -39.56 -22.33 3.99
C ALA A 299 -39.65 -22.79 5.44
N ASN A 300 -40.61 -23.67 5.73
CA ASN A 300 -40.77 -24.24 7.06
C ASN A 300 -40.08 -25.60 7.14
N PHE A 301 -39.08 -25.71 8.02
CA PHE A 301 -38.34 -26.93 8.29
C PHE A 301 -39.06 -27.88 9.27
N GLY A 302 -40.25 -27.52 9.77
CA GLY A 302 -41.08 -28.42 10.57
C GLY A 302 -40.56 -28.69 11.98
N GLY A 303 -39.65 -27.85 12.47
CA GLY A 303 -39.10 -27.98 13.82
C GLY A 303 -38.02 -29.06 13.91
N ILE A 304 -37.20 -29.24 12.89
CA ILE A 304 -36.06 -30.17 12.88
C ILE A 304 -35.11 -29.83 14.02
N GLU A 305 -34.79 -30.84 14.83
CA GLU A 305 -33.77 -30.74 15.87
C GLU A 305 -32.37 -30.87 15.26
N LEU A 306 -31.48 -29.94 15.57
CA LEU A 306 -30.09 -29.97 15.16
C LEU A 306 -29.24 -30.64 16.23
N ALA A 307 -28.42 -31.60 15.83
CA ALA A 307 -27.47 -32.23 16.74
C ALA A 307 -26.49 -31.19 17.31
N PRO A 308 -26.24 -31.19 18.63
CA PRO A 308 -25.24 -30.33 19.24
C PRO A 308 -23.85 -30.54 18.61
N ARG A 309 -23.05 -29.46 18.51
CA ARG A 309 -21.65 -29.47 18.02
C ARG A 309 -21.45 -29.89 16.55
N LYS A 310 -22.53 -30.08 15.77
CA LYS A 310 -22.45 -30.22 14.32
C LYS A 310 -22.69 -28.87 13.64
N GLY A 311 -21.92 -28.59 12.60
CA GLY A 311 -22.14 -27.45 11.72
C GLY A 311 -23.17 -27.78 10.64
N TYR A 312 -23.98 -26.80 10.27
CA TYR A 312 -24.99 -26.91 9.23
C TYR A 312 -24.92 -25.69 8.30
N SER A 313 -25.59 -25.77 7.16
CA SER A 313 -25.82 -24.63 6.27
C SER A 313 -27.22 -24.67 5.67
N ILE A 314 -27.83 -23.50 5.50
CA ILE A 314 -29.04 -23.31 4.69
C ILE A 314 -28.59 -22.78 3.32
N VAL A 315 -28.95 -23.51 2.27
CA VAL A 315 -28.64 -23.19 0.89
C VAL A 315 -29.91 -22.78 0.15
N ILE A 316 -29.84 -21.66 -0.57
CA ILE A 316 -30.75 -21.28 -1.66
C ILE A 316 -30.10 -21.77 -2.95
N PRO A 317 -30.62 -22.81 -3.61
CA PRO A 317 -30.03 -23.32 -4.85
C PRO A 317 -30.07 -22.29 -5.97
N ARG A 318 -29.13 -22.38 -6.92
CA ARG A 318 -29.13 -21.53 -8.13
C ARG A 318 -30.50 -21.57 -8.81
N ARG A 319 -30.95 -20.40 -9.29
CA ARG A 319 -32.20 -20.24 -10.06
C ARG A 319 -33.48 -20.57 -9.26
N SER A 320 -33.41 -20.68 -7.92
CA SER A 320 -34.59 -20.91 -7.07
C SER A 320 -35.53 -19.72 -7.04
N ILE A 321 -35.01 -18.52 -7.22
CA ILE A 321 -35.78 -17.28 -7.31
C ILE A 321 -35.28 -16.42 -8.46
N LYS A 322 -36.12 -15.50 -8.93
CA LYS A 322 -35.76 -14.47 -9.89
C LYS A 322 -36.36 -13.11 -9.51
N ALA A 323 -35.65 -12.04 -9.86
CA ALA A 323 -36.14 -10.68 -9.76
C ALA A 323 -37.24 -10.46 -10.81
N VAL A 324 -38.32 -9.77 -10.43
CA VAL A 324 -39.41 -9.45 -11.37
C VAL A 324 -39.02 -8.31 -12.31
N ALA A 325 -38.25 -7.34 -11.83
CA ALA A 325 -37.93 -6.12 -12.57
C ALA A 325 -37.17 -6.38 -13.87
N ASP A 326 -36.22 -7.31 -13.86
CA ASP A 326 -35.30 -7.56 -14.98
C ASP A 326 -35.04 -9.05 -15.25
N GLY A 327 -35.66 -9.95 -14.48
CA GLY A 327 -35.54 -11.39 -14.68
C GLY A 327 -34.23 -12.01 -14.20
N VAL A 328 -33.37 -11.26 -13.49
CA VAL A 328 -32.11 -11.79 -12.94
C VAL A 328 -32.39 -12.99 -12.04
N LEU A 329 -31.69 -14.10 -12.31
CA LEU A 329 -31.78 -15.33 -11.52
C LEU A 329 -30.82 -15.26 -10.33
N ALA A 330 -31.28 -15.69 -9.17
CA ALA A 330 -30.37 -15.84 -8.03
C ALA A 330 -29.29 -16.88 -8.31
N GLY A 331 -28.06 -16.55 -7.92
CA GLY A 331 -26.98 -17.51 -7.76
C GLY A 331 -27.26 -18.48 -6.61
N GLU A 332 -26.28 -19.31 -6.28
CA GLU A 332 -26.36 -20.15 -5.09
C GLU A 332 -25.93 -19.33 -3.89
N THR A 333 -26.70 -19.40 -2.83
CA THR A 333 -26.45 -18.66 -1.60
C THR A 333 -26.46 -19.62 -0.43
N SER A 334 -25.46 -19.55 0.44
CA SER A 334 -25.33 -20.44 1.61
C SER A 334 -25.11 -19.62 2.88
N VAL A 335 -25.85 -19.95 3.94
CA VAL A 335 -25.72 -19.33 5.28
C VAL A 335 -25.48 -20.42 6.32
N GLY A 336 -24.40 -20.31 7.08
CA GLY A 336 -24.04 -21.27 8.12
C GLY A 336 -24.97 -21.23 9.34
N VAL A 337 -25.23 -22.39 9.93
CA VAL A 337 -26.06 -22.60 11.13
C VAL A 337 -25.30 -23.49 12.11
N ASN A 338 -25.18 -23.09 13.38
CA ASN A 338 -24.46 -23.84 14.43
C ASN A 338 -23.02 -24.26 14.07
N VAL A 339 -22.38 -23.51 13.18
CA VAL A 339 -20.95 -23.61 12.95
C VAL A 339 -20.26 -22.86 14.07
N GLY A 340 -19.71 -23.59 15.06
CA GLY A 340 -18.60 -23.05 15.83
C GLY A 340 -17.54 -22.60 14.83
N THR A 341 -17.04 -21.38 14.94
CA THR A 341 -16.01 -20.86 14.03
C THR A 341 -14.70 -21.61 14.31
N GLY A 342 -14.55 -22.77 13.67
CA GLY A 342 -13.34 -23.56 13.59
C GLY A 342 -13.17 -23.98 12.13
N MET A 343 -12.21 -23.36 11.47
CA MET A 343 -11.54 -23.79 10.22
C MET A 343 -12.43 -24.45 9.16
N ALA A 344 -12.77 -23.71 8.11
CA ALA A 344 -13.29 -24.31 6.89
C ALA A 344 -12.21 -25.21 6.23
N PRO A 345 -12.58 -26.36 5.62
CA PRO A 345 -11.67 -27.15 4.80
C PRO A 345 -11.39 -26.43 3.47
N ILE A 346 -10.09 -26.32 3.17
CA ILE A 346 -9.38 -26.14 1.90
C ILE A 346 -10.27 -25.95 0.65
N ASP A 347 -10.61 -24.69 0.34
CA ASP A 347 -10.28 -24.04 -0.94
C ASP A 347 -10.54 -22.52 -0.79
N ALA A 348 -9.59 -21.69 -1.23
CA ALA A 348 -9.38 -20.26 -0.92
C ALA A 348 -8.66 -19.99 0.42
N SER A 349 -7.47 -19.40 0.34
CA SER A 349 -6.58 -19.03 1.44
C SER A 349 -7.33 -18.40 2.63
N PRO A 350 -7.28 -18.99 3.84
CA PRO A 350 -8.06 -18.50 4.96
C PRO A 350 -7.50 -17.17 5.46
N ILE A 351 -8.32 -16.12 5.40
CA ILE A 351 -8.05 -14.87 6.12
C ILE A 351 -7.91 -15.23 7.61
N HIS A 352 -6.74 -14.96 8.17
CA HIS A 352 -6.48 -15.14 9.59
C HIS A 352 -6.89 -13.87 10.32
N TYR A 353 -7.48 -14.01 11.50
CA TYR A 353 -7.81 -12.89 12.35
C TYR A 353 -7.45 -13.18 13.81
N ILE A 354 -7.02 -12.14 14.52
CA ILE A 354 -6.74 -12.16 15.95
C ILE A 354 -7.16 -10.82 16.56
N CYS A 355 -7.81 -10.83 17.72
CA CYS A 355 -8.14 -9.63 18.46
C CYS A 355 -7.41 -9.66 19.80
N LEU A 356 -6.46 -8.74 19.99
CA LEU A 356 -5.66 -8.61 21.21
C LEU A 356 -5.77 -7.18 21.71
N GLY A 357 -6.18 -6.98 22.96
CA GLY A 357 -6.12 -5.65 23.59
C GLY A 357 -6.88 -4.56 22.84
N ASN A 358 -8.09 -4.87 22.34
CA ASN A 358 -8.92 -4.00 21.50
C ASN A 358 -8.34 -3.68 20.11
N VAL A 359 -7.36 -4.44 19.62
CA VAL A 359 -6.88 -4.31 18.24
C VAL A 359 -7.22 -5.59 17.48
N LEU A 360 -8.01 -5.45 16.43
CA LEU A 360 -8.27 -6.51 15.46
C LEU A 360 -7.18 -6.51 14.41
N ARG A 361 -6.43 -7.60 14.32
CA ARG A 361 -5.47 -7.85 13.25
C ARG A 361 -6.02 -8.91 12.30
N LEU A 362 -6.03 -8.58 11.02
CA LEU A 362 -6.41 -9.44 9.91
C LEU A 362 -5.17 -9.69 9.05
N SER A 363 -4.97 -10.92 8.58
CA SER A 363 -3.89 -11.26 7.65
C SER A 363 -4.37 -12.21 6.56
N GLN A 364 -3.64 -12.24 5.44
CA GLN A 364 -4.04 -12.88 4.17
C GLN A 364 -5.28 -12.22 3.54
N LEU A 365 -5.44 -10.90 3.73
CA LEU A 365 -6.50 -10.14 3.07
C LEU A 365 -6.23 -10.02 1.55
N PRO A 366 -7.26 -10.19 0.70
CA PRO A 366 -7.17 -9.80 -0.70
C PRO A 366 -6.84 -8.30 -0.83
N HIS A 367 -5.99 -7.94 -1.80
CA HIS A 367 -5.67 -6.55 -2.07
C HIS A 367 -6.95 -5.78 -2.42
N GLY A 368 -7.18 -4.64 -1.77
CA GLY A 368 -8.38 -3.82 -1.94
C GLY A 368 -9.64 -4.36 -1.24
N ALA A 369 -9.53 -5.40 -0.40
CA ALA A 369 -10.67 -5.93 0.33
C ALA A 369 -11.29 -4.88 1.24
N GLU A 370 -12.60 -4.75 1.18
CA GLU A 370 -13.36 -3.91 2.10
C GLU A 370 -13.59 -4.66 3.40
N VAL A 371 -13.14 -4.07 4.50
CA VAL A 371 -13.33 -4.57 5.86
C VAL A 371 -14.23 -3.62 6.64
N THR A 372 -15.37 -4.11 7.10
CA THR A 372 -16.27 -3.35 7.98
C THR A 372 -16.42 -4.07 9.31
N VAL A 373 -16.29 -3.36 10.42
CA VAL A 373 -16.44 -3.91 11.77
C VAL A 373 -17.66 -3.28 12.43
N PHE A 374 -18.49 -4.11 13.05
CA PHE A 374 -19.65 -3.72 13.82
C PHE A 374 -19.52 -4.23 15.25
N THR A 375 -20.04 -3.46 16.21
CA THR A 375 -20.35 -3.95 17.55
C THR A 375 -21.56 -4.90 17.51
N LEU A 376 -21.78 -5.67 18.56
CA LEU A 376 -22.90 -6.63 18.61
C LEU A 376 -24.29 -6.00 18.59
N ASP A 377 -24.41 -4.73 18.98
CA ASP A 377 -25.62 -3.91 18.88
C ASP A 377 -25.79 -3.25 17.49
N GLY A 378 -24.94 -3.60 16.52
CA GLY A 378 -25.08 -3.20 15.12
C GLY A 378 -24.51 -1.81 14.80
N VAL A 379 -23.80 -1.18 15.72
CA VAL A 379 -23.10 0.09 15.47
C VAL A 379 -21.81 -0.19 14.69
N MET A 380 -21.59 0.52 13.59
CA MET A 380 -20.36 0.40 12.82
C MET A 380 -19.19 0.99 13.62
N ALA A 381 -18.25 0.14 14.00
CA ALA A 381 -17.05 0.48 14.76
C ALA A 381 -15.90 0.94 13.84
N ALA A 382 -15.78 0.35 12.64
CA ALA A 382 -14.75 0.72 11.66
C ALA A 382 -15.15 0.32 10.24
N ARG A 383 -14.62 1.02 9.24
CA ARG A 383 -14.68 0.63 7.82
C ARG A 383 -13.36 1.02 7.17
N VAL A 384 -12.66 0.04 6.60
CA VAL A 384 -11.30 0.20 6.08
C VAL A 384 -11.13 -0.63 4.82
N GLN A 385 -10.46 -0.07 3.81
CA GLN A 385 -10.05 -0.80 2.62
C GLN A 385 -8.61 -1.30 2.80
N ALA A 386 -8.39 -2.59 2.59
CA ALA A 386 -7.10 -3.22 2.81
C ALA A 386 -6.10 -2.80 1.73
N SER A 387 -5.10 -1.99 2.11
CA SER A 387 -3.97 -1.59 1.25
C SER A 387 -2.83 -2.61 1.24
N SER A 388 -2.88 -3.61 2.11
CA SER A 388 -1.90 -4.70 2.18
C SER A 388 -2.57 -6.00 2.61
N SER A 389 -1.84 -7.11 2.54
CA SER A 389 -2.32 -8.43 2.98
C SER A 389 -2.52 -8.53 4.50
N THR A 390 -2.11 -7.52 5.27
CA THR A 390 -2.32 -7.43 6.73
C THR A 390 -2.96 -6.08 7.08
N LEU A 391 -3.94 -6.09 7.98
CA LEU A 391 -4.63 -4.89 8.43
C LEU A 391 -4.83 -4.94 9.95
N GLU A 392 -4.53 -3.84 10.63
CA GLU A 392 -4.79 -3.67 12.07
C GLU A 392 -5.82 -2.56 12.28
N ILE A 393 -6.87 -2.87 13.02
CA ILE A 393 -8.02 -1.99 13.26
C ILE A 393 -8.18 -1.82 14.77
N PRO A 394 -8.00 -0.60 15.32
CA PRO A 394 -8.36 -0.29 16.69
C PRO A 394 -9.88 -0.40 16.86
N LEU A 395 -10.32 -1.09 17.90
CA LEU A 395 -11.71 -1.30 18.23
C LEU A 395 -12.09 -0.60 19.54
N PRO A 396 -13.36 -0.17 19.71
CA PRO A 396 -13.84 0.30 21.00
C PRO A 396 -13.81 -0.82 22.05
N SER A 397 -13.94 -0.49 23.33
CA SER A 397 -14.00 -1.50 24.39
C SER A 397 -15.23 -2.40 24.22
N GLY A 398 -15.00 -3.71 24.07
CA GLY A 398 -16.06 -4.68 23.85
C GLY A 398 -15.53 -6.12 23.89
N SER A 399 -16.41 -7.07 24.20
CA SER A 399 -16.06 -8.49 24.29
C SER A 399 -16.13 -9.22 22.95
N ALA A 400 -16.88 -8.70 21.97
CA ALA A 400 -16.98 -9.28 20.64
C ALA A 400 -17.46 -8.27 19.58
N PHE A 401 -17.12 -8.56 18.33
CA PHE A 401 -17.37 -7.75 17.15
C PHE A 401 -17.78 -8.63 15.97
N VAL A 402 -18.42 -8.02 14.98
CA VAL A 402 -18.78 -8.63 13.71
C VAL A 402 -17.95 -7.96 12.62
N VAL A 403 -17.14 -8.71 11.91
CA VAL A 403 -16.24 -8.23 10.85
C VAL A 403 -16.76 -8.74 9.51
N SER A 404 -17.13 -7.85 8.60
CA SER A 404 -17.43 -8.18 7.21
C SER A 404 -16.22 -7.91 6.34
N ILE A 405 -15.80 -8.88 5.53
CA ILE A 405 -14.70 -8.76 4.57
C ILE A 405 -15.24 -9.15 3.20
N ASN A 406 -15.34 -8.20 2.27
CA ASN A 406 -15.94 -8.39 0.94
C ASN A 406 -17.30 -9.10 0.99
N GLY A 407 -18.13 -8.78 2.00
CA GLY A 407 -19.45 -9.37 2.21
C GLY A 407 -19.47 -10.72 2.95
N LYS A 408 -18.31 -11.30 3.29
CA LYS A 408 -18.23 -12.47 4.20
C LYS A 408 -18.09 -12.00 5.63
N THR A 409 -18.93 -12.53 6.53
CA THR A 409 -19.01 -12.05 7.90
C THR A 409 -18.40 -13.03 8.90
N TYR A 410 -17.60 -12.51 9.83
CA TYR A 410 -16.85 -13.22 10.85
C TYR A 410 -17.22 -12.64 12.22
N LYS A 411 -17.44 -13.50 13.22
CA LYS A 411 -17.55 -13.05 14.61
C LYS A 411 -16.16 -13.12 15.24
N VAL A 412 -15.69 -12.00 15.78
CA VAL A 412 -14.42 -11.90 16.48
C VAL A 412 -14.66 -11.66 17.95
N ILE A 413 -13.98 -12.42 18.81
CA ILE A 413 -14.06 -12.27 20.27
C ILE A 413 -12.74 -11.64 20.71
N ASN A 414 -12.81 -10.61 21.55
CA ASN A 414 -11.64 -9.98 22.14
C ASN A 414 -11.11 -10.94 23.22
N GLN A 415 -9.90 -11.47 23.01
CA GLN A 415 -9.27 -12.44 23.92
C GLN A 415 -8.56 -11.77 25.08
#